data_AF-A0AA38FDC4-F1
#
_entry.id   AF-A0AA38FDC4-F1
#
_cell.length_a   1.000
_cell.length_b   1.000
_cell.length_c   1.000
_cell.angle_alpha   90.00
_cell.angle_beta   90.00
_cell.angle_gamma   90.00
#
_symmetry.space_group_name_H-M   'P 1'
#
loop_
_entity.id
_entity.type
_entity.pdbx_description
1 polymer ?
#
loop_
_entity_poly.entity_id
_entity_poly.type
_entity_poly.pdbx_seq_one_letter_code
_entity_poly.pdbx_strand_id
1 'polypeptide(L)'
;EWTALLERYLPRQIAVTRAKRDWEMDILTCYRSMEHLSKDDSRQQLLRILRSLPYGNSVFFSVRKIEDPIGLLPGRIILGINKRGVHFFRPVPKEFLHSAELRDIMQFGSSNTAVFFKMRVAGVLHIFQFETKQGEEICVALQTHINDVMLRRYSKTRSVANGSVHGETTHNFKPPGLEIYEKRVQEMSKIIEETQSKTNQLLEELRGKEKREMELQDELEGVKDSLQAERQALSEVVLDRDKFRALFTEKESALQMVFSTKSSERNASDLENTPRNDSWALSGKRDKDLPFTDKGRAPQNQNFDLQAQMKELRQELKAQTEDLHSSEELCKKLSNEKQLLDQKVSRLEKKKASEAQILERKFERERDTLRVRVAELEKTLTERTQGLSVAESTLAVRSSELDALQGNLKEHEDLREMKEDIDRKNEQTAAILKKQANQLVEMEALYKSEQVLRKRYFNMMEDMKGKIRVYCRWRPLSEKEMLEKQKDVIAAPDEFTVEHPWKDDKPKQHQFDHVFDGSTTQEEVFEDTRYLVQSAVDGYNVCIFAYGQTGSGKTFTVYGSDRNPGLTPRATAELFKVLRRDSNKFSFSLK
;
A
#
# COMPACT_ATOMS: atom_id res chain seq x y z
N GLU A 1 56.90 11.57 0.10
CA GLU A 1 56.11 11.32 1.32
C GLU A 1 54.90 10.45 0.98
N TRP A 2 54.65 9.40 1.76
CA TRP A 2 53.55 8.45 1.52
C TRP A 2 52.16 9.13 1.57
N THR A 3 52.03 10.16 2.40
CA THR A 3 50.86 11.06 2.48
C THR A 3 50.45 11.64 1.13
N ALA A 4 51.41 12.13 0.34
CA ALA A 4 51.15 12.71 -0.98
C ALA A 4 50.73 11.65 -2.03
N LEU A 5 51.24 10.41 -1.90
CA LEU A 5 50.87 9.31 -2.78
C LEU A 5 49.45 8.80 -2.48
N LEU A 6 49.08 8.69 -1.20
CA LEU A 6 47.73 8.33 -0.79
C LEU A 6 46.70 9.34 -1.33
N GLU A 7 46.98 10.63 -1.23
CA GLU A 7 46.08 11.68 -1.76
C GLU A 7 45.97 11.68 -3.29
N ARG A 8 46.99 11.18 -3.99
CA ARG A 8 47.02 11.09 -5.45
C ARG A 8 46.23 9.90 -5.99
N TYR A 9 46.32 8.74 -5.34
CA TYR A 9 45.77 7.48 -5.85
C TYR A 9 44.46 7.05 -5.17
N LEU A 10 44.19 7.52 -3.96
CA LEU A 10 42.96 7.19 -3.24
C LEU A 10 41.96 8.35 -3.29
N PRO A 11 40.68 8.10 -3.59
CA PRO A 11 39.65 9.12 -3.48
C PRO A 11 39.58 9.67 -2.05
N ARG A 12 39.50 11.00 -1.91
CA ARG A 12 39.48 11.68 -0.60
C ARG A 12 38.47 11.09 0.38
N GLN A 13 37.26 10.75 -0.08
CA GLN A 13 36.21 10.18 0.76
C GLN A 13 36.55 8.79 1.32
N ILE A 14 37.37 8.02 0.61
CA ILE A 14 37.84 6.69 1.05
C ILE A 14 39.06 6.84 1.95
N ALA A 15 39.94 7.79 1.65
CA ALA A 15 41.16 8.03 2.42
C ALA A 15 40.90 8.30 3.91
N VAL A 16 39.77 8.94 4.25
CA VAL A 16 39.38 9.25 5.64
C VAL A 16 38.77 8.08 6.41
N THR A 17 38.45 6.96 5.75
CA THR A 17 37.75 5.83 6.39
C THR A 17 38.64 4.97 7.29
N ARG A 18 39.98 5.07 7.14
CA ARG A 18 40.98 4.30 7.89
C ARG A 18 42.18 5.17 8.19
N ALA A 19 43.02 4.77 9.15
CA ALA A 19 44.26 5.50 9.42
C ALA A 19 45.22 5.41 8.22
N LYS A 20 46.03 6.44 8.00
CA LYS A 20 46.96 6.50 6.86
C LYS A 20 47.96 5.32 6.86
N ARG A 21 48.37 4.84 8.04
CA ARG A 21 49.25 3.69 8.21
C ARG A 21 48.59 2.36 7.79
N ASP A 22 47.29 2.22 8.00
CA ASP A 22 46.57 1.01 7.59
C ASP A 22 46.47 0.93 6.07
N TRP A 23 46.15 2.07 5.43
CA TRP A 23 46.19 2.19 3.97
C TRP A 23 47.59 1.90 3.40
N GLU A 24 48.64 2.36 4.08
CA GLU A 24 50.03 2.07 3.71
C GLU A 24 50.31 0.57 3.66
N MET A 25 49.99 -0.12 4.75
CA MET A 25 50.26 -1.55 4.88
C MET A 25 49.48 -2.38 3.85
N ASP A 26 48.20 -2.06 3.64
CA ASP A 26 47.32 -2.79 2.72
C ASP A 26 47.74 -2.60 1.26
N ILE A 27 48.03 -1.35 0.85
CA ILE A 27 48.49 -1.03 -0.51
C ILE A 27 49.83 -1.68 -0.81
N LEU A 28 50.79 -1.62 0.11
CA LEU A 28 52.11 -2.23 -0.08
C LEU A 28 52.00 -3.76 -0.17
N THR A 29 51.12 -4.36 0.62
CA THR A 29 50.85 -5.80 0.57
C THR A 29 50.27 -6.21 -0.78
N CYS A 30 49.26 -5.48 -1.27
CA CYS A 30 48.68 -5.71 -2.61
C CYS A 30 49.67 -5.43 -3.74
N TYR A 31 50.52 -4.42 -3.59
CA TYR A 31 51.53 -4.09 -4.59
C TYR A 31 52.57 -5.22 -4.72
N ARG A 32 53.06 -5.74 -3.59
CA ARG A 32 54.01 -6.87 -3.57
C ARG A 32 53.41 -8.16 -4.16
N SER A 33 52.13 -8.45 -3.89
CA SER A 33 51.49 -9.62 -4.48
C SER A 33 51.35 -9.53 -6.01
N MET A 34 51.38 -8.31 -6.56
CA MET A 34 51.30 -8.02 -8.00
C MET A 34 52.66 -7.69 -8.65
N GLU A 35 53.78 -7.89 -7.94
CA GLU A 35 55.12 -7.49 -8.41
C GLU A 35 55.56 -8.21 -9.70
N HIS A 36 55.01 -9.40 -9.95
CA HIS A 36 55.27 -10.20 -11.16
C HIS A 36 54.51 -9.70 -12.41
N LEU A 37 53.57 -8.76 -12.27
CA LEU A 37 52.76 -8.26 -13.38
C LEU A 37 53.43 -7.08 -14.08
N SER A 38 53.40 -7.07 -15.42
CA SER A 38 53.83 -5.90 -16.17
C SER A 38 52.88 -4.72 -15.95
N LYS A 39 53.34 -3.49 -16.26
CA LYS A 39 52.50 -2.29 -16.20
C LYS A 39 51.27 -2.40 -17.12
N ASP A 40 51.40 -3.06 -18.27
CA ASP A 40 50.28 -3.24 -19.17
C ASP A 40 49.29 -4.28 -18.63
N ASP A 41 49.78 -5.38 -18.05
CA ASP A 41 48.92 -6.39 -17.41
C ASP A 41 48.12 -5.79 -16.25
N SER A 42 48.76 -5.00 -15.39
CA SER A 42 48.10 -4.29 -14.29
C SER A 42 47.04 -3.30 -14.79
N ARG A 43 47.31 -2.59 -15.90
CA ARG A 43 46.32 -1.71 -16.54
C ARG A 43 45.14 -2.52 -17.09
N GLN A 44 45.40 -3.64 -17.75
CA GLN A 44 44.35 -4.50 -18.28
C GLN A 44 43.49 -5.11 -17.16
N GLN A 45 44.10 -5.55 -16.05
CA GLN A 45 43.37 -6.06 -14.90
C GLN A 45 42.46 -4.97 -14.30
N LEU A 46 42.96 -3.75 -14.11
CA LEU A 46 42.13 -2.63 -13.65
C LEU A 46 40.94 -2.38 -14.60
N LEU A 47 41.19 -2.36 -15.91
CA LEU A 47 40.12 -2.20 -16.91
C LEU A 47 39.12 -3.36 -16.91
N ARG A 48 39.55 -4.60 -16.60
CA ARG A 48 38.64 -5.75 -16.45
C ARG A 48 37.74 -5.57 -15.23
N ILE A 49 38.29 -5.15 -14.08
CA ILE A 49 37.52 -4.85 -12.87
C ILE A 49 36.50 -3.74 -13.15
N LEU A 50 36.92 -2.65 -13.81
CA LEU A 50 36.00 -1.57 -14.15
C LEU A 50 34.89 -2.02 -15.10
N ARG A 51 35.18 -2.90 -16.07
CA ARG A 51 34.19 -3.43 -17.03
C ARG A 51 33.24 -4.47 -16.42
N SER A 52 33.64 -5.16 -15.35
CA SER A 52 32.78 -6.12 -14.66
C SER A 52 31.71 -5.44 -13.81
N LEU A 53 31.94 -4.21 -13.35
CA LEU A 53 30.94 -3.42 -12.63
C LEU A 53 29.74 -3.08 -13.55
N PRO A 54 28.49 -3.13 -13.04
CA PRO A 54 27.30 -2.75 -13.82
C PRO A 54 27.38 -1.33 -14.37
N TYR A 55 27.95 -0.42 -13.58
CA TYR A 55 28.16 1.00 -13.90
C TYR A 55 29.57 1.30 -14.42
N GLY A 56 30.28 0.27 -14.89
CA GLY A 56 31.58 0.43 -15.53
C GLY A 56 31.51 1.36 -16.72
N ASN A 57 32.52 2.23 -16.87
CA ASN A 57 32.60 3.25 -17.93
C ASN A 57 31.39 4.18 -18.01
N SER A 58 30.70 4.41 -16.90
CA SER A 58 29.60 5.37 -16.85
C SER A 58 30.09 6.81 -16.82
N VAL A 59 29.32 7.70 -17.46
CA VAL A 59 29.39 9.15 -17.25
C VAL A 59 28.45 9.50 -16.09
N PHE A 60 28.94 10.29 -15.13
CA PHE A 60 28.20 10.58 -13.89
C PHE A 60 27.71 12.02 -13.83
N PHE A 61 26.45 12.20 -13.42
CA PHE A 61 25.78 13.49 -13.29
C PHE A 61 25.12 13.61 -11.92
N SER A 62 25.25 14.76 -11.26
CA SER A 62 24.56 15.02 -10.00
C SER A 62 23.21 15.68 -10.27
N VAL A 63 22.14 15.15 -9.68
CA VAL A 63 20.77 15.62 -9.89
C VAL A 63 19.99 15.69 -8.58
N ARG A 64 18.89 16.46 -8.57
CA ARG A 64 17.93 16.45 -7.45
C ARG A 64 16.61 15.87 -7.92
N LYS A 65 16.00 15.01 -7.12
CA LYS A 65 14.70 14.41 -7.41
C LYS A 65 13.60 15.49 -7.38
N ILE A 66 12.79 15.55 -8.42
CA ILE A 66 11.53 16.31 -8.47
C ILE A 66 10.37 15.33 -8.27
N GLU A 67 10.26 14.36 -9.18
CA GLU A 67 9.15 13.41 -9.23
C GLU A 67 9.68 11.97 -9.29
N ASP A 68 9.17 11.14 -8.38
CA ASP A 68 9.51 9.73 -8.24
C ASP A 68 8.25 9.01 -7.75
N PRO A 69 7.45 8.46 -8.68
CA PRO A 69 6.14 7.90 -8.37
C PRO A 69 6.17 6.71 -7.41
N ILE A 70 7.33 6.08 -7.26
CA ILE A 70 7.51 4.86 -6.45
C ILE A 70 8.07 5.22 -5.05
N GLY A 71 8.61 6.44 -4.89
CA GLY A 71 9.14 6.93 -3.62
C GLY A 71 10.44 6.26 -3.17
N LEU A 72 11.14 5.53 -4.06
CA LEU A 72 12.33 4.75 -3.72
C LEU A 72 13.63 5.59 -3.70
N LEU A 73 13.63 6.74 -4.38
CA LEU A 73 14.85 7.51 -4.59
C LEU A 73 14.99 8.66 -3.58
N PRO A 74 16.21 8.91 -3.05
CA PRO A 74 16.46 10.02 -2.13
C PRO A 74 16.39 11.38 -2.84
N GLY A 75 16.31 12.48 -2.08
CA GLY A 75 16.18 13.82 -2.65
C GLY A 75 17.35 14.26 -3.54
N ARG A 76 18.59 13.87 -3.22
CA ARG A 76 19.78 14.11 -4.05
C ARG A 76 20.34 12.78 -4.54
N ILE A 77 20.68 12.71 -5.82
CA ILE A 77 21.06 11.47 -6.51
C ILE A 77 22.23 11.75 -7.46
N ILE A 78 23.05 10.74 -7.72
CA ILE A 78 23.99 10.73 -8.84
C ILE A 78 23.49 9.71 -9.87
N LEU A 79 23.38 10.14 -11.13
CA LEU A 79 23.05 9.30 -12.27
C LEU A 79 24.34 8.86 -12.98
N GLY A 80 24.53 7.57 -13.19
CA GLY A 80 25.58 7.02 -14.04
C GLY A 80 24.99 6.50 -15.34
N ILE A 81 25.44 6.96 -16.50
CA ILE A 81 24.92 6.53 -17.81
C ILE A 81 25.99 5.74 -18.55
N ASN A 82 25.67 4.55 -19.03
CA ASN A 82 26.53 3.75 -19.90
C ASN A 82 25.73 2.93 -20.92
N LYS A 83 26.42 2.04 -21.65
CA LYS A 83 25.82 1.11 -22.63
C LYS A 83 24.82 0.09 -22.06
N ARG A 84 24.77 -0.11 -20.75
CA ARG A 84 23.84 -1.03 -20.07
C ARG A 84 22.57 -0.29 -19.65
N GLY A 85 22.67 0.97 -19.24
CA GLY A 85 21.51 1.73 -18.80
C GLY A 85 21.84 2.97 -18.00
N VAL A 86 20.87 3.37 -17.18
CA VAL A 86 20.96 4.45 -16.21
C VAL A 86 21.06 3.85 -14.80
N HIS A 87 22.07 4.28 -14.07
CA HIS A 87 22.42 3.77 -12.74
C HIS A 87 22.21 4.86 -11.70
N PHE A 88 21.58 4.53 -10.58
CA PHE A 88 21.24 5.48 -9.53
C PHE A 88 22.14 5.27 -8.31
N PHE A 89 22.67 6.37 -7.77
CA PHE A 89 23.53 6.36 -6.58
C PHE A 89 23.12 7.41 -5.58
N ARG A 90 23.31 7.11 -4.29
CA ARG A 90 23.22 8.10 -3.22
C ARG A 90 24.52 8.93 -3.18
N PRO A 91 24.50 10.27 -3.18
CA PRO A 91 25.72 11.08 -3.23
C PRO A 91 26.69 10.86 -2.06
N VAL A 92 26.13 10.55 -0.88
CA VAL A 92 26.87 10.23 0.34
C VAL A 92 26.16 9.05 0.99
N PRO A 93 26.78 7.86 1.11
CA PRO A 93 28.20 7.54 0.92
C PRO A 93 28.60 7.01 -0.49
N LYS A 94 28.00 7.49 -1.60
CA LYS A 94 28.21 6.93 -2.96
C LYS A 94 27.73 5.48 -3.11
N GLU A 95 26.65 5.17 -2.40
CA GLU A 95 25.99 3.85 -2.42
C GLU A 95 25.26 3.63 -3.74
N PHE A 96 25.46 2.47 -4.36
CA PHE A 96 24.72 2.04 -5.55
C PHE A 96 23.32 1.58 -5.15
N LEU A 97 22.29 2.18 -5.77
CA LEU A 97 20.89 1.91 -5.45
C LEU A 97 20.28 0.92 -6.43
N HIS A 98 20.21 1.32 -7.70
CA HIS A 98 19.47 0.58 -8.72
C HIS A 98 19.95 0.89 -10.14
N SER A 99 19.54 0.09 -11.12
CA SER A 99 19.82 0.31 -12.54
C SER A 99 18.59 0.08 -13.40
N ALA A 100 18.24 1.05 -14.23
CA ALA A 100 17.26 0.89 -15.30
C ALA A 100 17.98 0.52 -16.59
N GLU A 101 17.64 -0.61 -17.21
CA GLU A 101 18.24 -1.02 -18.47
C GLU A 101 17.78 -0.09 -19.62
N LEU A 102 18.62 0.05 -20.66
CA LEU A 102 18.26 0.87 -21.83
C LEU A 102 16.95 0.43 -22.50
N ARG A 103 16.58 -0.86 -22.41
CA ARG A 103 15.34 -1.39 -22.99
C ARG A 103 14.09 -0.95 -22.23
N ASP A 104 14.24 -0.62 -20.95
CA ASP A 104 13.13 -0.24 -20.08
C ASP A 104 12.85 1.26 -20.17
N ILE A 105 13.78 2.04 -20.72
CA ILE A 105 13.62 3.47 -20.96
C ILE A 105 12.87 3.66 -22.28
N MET A 106 11.60 4.06 -22.19
CA MET A 106 10.70 4.22 -23.33
C MET A 106 10.77 5.60 -23.95
N GLN A 107 10.97 6.62 -23.11
CA GLN A 107 11.08 8.00 -23.55
C GLN A 107 11.95 8.73 -22.55
N PHE A 108 12.74 9.68 -23.04
CA PHE A 108 13.50 10.58 -22.19
C PHE A 108 13.57 11.94 -22.87
N GLY A 109 13.78 12.98 -22.09
CA GLY A 109 13.90 14.34 -22.59
C GLY A 109 14.41 15.27 -21.51
N SER A 110 14.86 16.43 -21.93
CA SER A 110 15.42 17.44 -21.04
C SER A 110 14.88 18.82 -21.36
N SER A 111 14.88 19.67 -20.33
CA SER A 111 14.74 21.12 -20.41
C SER A 111 15.98 21.78 -19.80
N ASN A 112 16.01 23.11 -19.76
CA ASN A 112 17.13 23.86 -19.17
C ASN A 112 17.31 23.63 -17.66
N THR A 113 16.29 23.12 -16.98
CA THR A 113 16.29 22.95 -15.52
C THR A 113 15.94 21.54 -15.05
N ALA A 114 15.54 20.64 -15.96
CA ALA A 114 15.16 19.29 -15.60
C ALA A 114 15.48 18.27 -16.69
N VAL A 115 15.57 17.01 -16.28
CA VAL A 115 15.59 15.85 -17.16
C VAL A 115 14.51 14.87 -16.68
N PHE A 116 13.83 14.22 -17.62
CA PHE A 116 12.85 13.21 -17.31
C PHE A 116 13.14 11.89 -18.04
N PHE A 117 12.76 10.80 -17.40
CA PHE A 117 12.81 9.45 -17.96
C PHE A 117 11.47 8.76 -17.74
N LYS A 118 10.83 8.37 -18.84
CA LYS A 118 9.68 7.49 -18.84
C LYS A 118 10.21 6.06 -18.97
N MET A 119 10.16 5.30 -17.89
CA MET A 119 10.71 3.94 -17.85
C MET A 119 9.74 2.93 -17.26
N ARG A 120 9.89 1.68 -17.65
CA ARG A 120 9.12 0.56 -17.12
C ARG A 120 9.76 0.06 -15.83
N VAL A 121 8.98 -0.01 -14.75
CA VAL A 121 9.38 -0.61 -13.47
C VAL A 121 8.32 -1.64 -13.10
N ALA A 122 8.73 -2.88 -12.86
CA ALA A 122 7.81 -4.00 -12.56
C ALA A 122 6.64 -4.13 -13.56
N GLY A 123 6.90 -3.91 -14.85
CA GLY A 123 5.88 -4.00 -15.90
C GLY A 123 5.07 -2.72 -16.14
N VAL A 124 5.06 -1.78 -15.18
CA VAL A 124 4.28 -0.54 -15.21
C VAL A 124 5.14 0.65 -15.65
N LEU A 125 4.55 1.59 -16.38
CA LEU A 125 5.25 2.74 -16.93
C LEU A 125 5.20 3.92 -15.95
N HIS A 126 6.37 4.41 -15.53
CA HIS A 126 6.50 5.55 -14.62
C HIS A 126 7.33 6.67 -15.25
N ILE A 127 7.04 7.90 -14.86
CA ILE A 127 7.81 9.09 -15.26
C ILE A 127 8.62 9.54 -14.05
N PHE A 128 9.94 9.55 -14.20
CA PHE A 128 10.86 10.08 -13.21
C PHE A 128 11.37 11.44 -13.68
N GLN A 129 11.33 12.44 -12.83
CA GLN A 129 11.82 13.78 -13.14
C GLN A 129 12.88 14.24 -12.15
N PHE A 130 13.96 14.80 -12.67
CA PHE A 130 15.10 15.27 -11.91
C PHE A 130 15.46 16.70 -12.29
N GLU A 131 15.70 17.55 -11.30
CA GLU A 131 16.23 18.89 -11.46
C GLU A 131 17.74 18.82 -11.77
N THR A 132 18.14 19.45 -12.87
CA THR A 132 19.54 19.55 -13.30
C THR A 132 19.71 20.60 -14.39
N LYS A 133 20.88 21.25 -14.43
CA LYS A 133 21.29 22.12 -15.54
C LYS A 133 21.96 21.35 -16.69
N GLN A 134 22.33 20.08 -16.46
CA GLN A 134 23.02 19.23 -17.41
C GLN A 134 22.06 18.27 -18.13
N GLY A 135 20.78 18.64 -18.26
CA GLY A 135 19.76 17.75 -18.84
C GLY A 135 20.09 17.34 -20.28
N GLU A 136 20.57 18.28 -21.09
CA GLU A 136 20.97 18.02 -22.48
C GLU A 136 22.15 17.03 -22.57
N GLU A 137 23.19 17.22 -21.76
CA GLU A 137 24.36 16.32 -21.69
C GLU A 137 23.97 14.89 -21.31
N ILE A 138 23.03 14.76 -20.37
CA ILE A 138 22.47 13.47 -19.93
C ILE A 138 21.74 12.78 -21.09
N CYS A 139 20.88 13.52 -21.80
CA CYS A 139 20.15 13.01 -22.96
C CYS A 139 21.09 12.62 -24.11
N VAL A 140 22.12 13.41 -24.40
CA VAL A 140 23.13 13.11 -25.44
C VAL A 140 23.93 11.86 -25.08
N ALA A 141 24.37 11.73 -23.83
CA ALA A 141 25.09 10.54 -23.36
C ALA A 141 24.24 9.27 -23.52
N LEU A 142 22.95 9.35 -23.17
CA LEU A 142 22.02 8.23 -23.31
C LEU A 142 21.75 7.89 -24.78
N GLN A 143 21.47 8.90 -25.61
CA GLN A 143 21.20 8.74 -27.04
C GLN A 143 22.40 8.12 -27.77
N THR A 144 23.62 8.52 -27.42
CA THR A 144 24.86 7.97 -27.99
C THR A 144 24.96 6.46 -27.74
N HIS A 145 24.69 6.02 -26.52
CA HIS A 145 24.72 4.60 -26.18
C HIS A 145 23.58 3.80 -26.83
N ILE A 146 22.37 4.38 -26.94
CA ILE A 146 21.25 3.74 -27.63
C ILE A 146 21.58 3.55 -29.11
N ASN A 147 22.06 4.60 -29.77
CA ASN A 147 22.45 4.54 -31.18
C ASN A 147 23.55 3.51 -31.41
N ASP A 148 24.59 3.48 -30.59
CA ASP A 148 25.68 2.50 -30.68
C ASP A 148 25.18 1.06 -30.52
N VAL A 149 24.29 0.81 -29.56
CA VAL A 149 23.70 -0.52 -29.33
C VAL A 149 22.80 -0.92 -30.50
N MET A 150 22.04 0.02 -31.07
CA MET A 150 21.18 -0.20 -32.23
C MET A 150 22.01 -0.48 -33.49
N LEU A 151 22.99 0.35 -33.82
CA LEU A 151 23.89 0.17 -34.96
C LEU A 151 24.66 -1.16 -34.90
N ARG A 152 25.11 -1.57 -33.71
CA ARG A 152 25.75 -2.88 -33.51
C ARG A 152 24.79 -4.06 -33.69
N ARG A 153 23.49 -3.90 -33.37
CA ARG A 153 22.47 -4.91 -33.66
C ARG A 153 22.15 -4.96 -35.15
N TYR A 154 21.91 -3.82 -35.79
CA TYR A 154 21.63 -3.75 -37.24
C TYR A 154 22.78 -4.28 -38.10
N SER A 155 24.03 -3.97 -37.76
CA SER A 155 25.20 -4.52 -38.47
C SER A 155 25.29 -6.05 -38.34
N LYS A 156 24.99 -6.61 -37.17
CA LYS A 156 24.90 -8.07 -36.97
C LYS A 156 23.74 -8.69 -37.75
N THR A 157 22.56 -8.07 -37.78
CA THR A 157 21.40 -8.60 -38.51
C THR A 157 21.59 -8.51 -40.03
N ARG A 158 22.26 -7.46 -40.53
CA ARG A 158 22.58 -7.28 -41.95
C ARG A 158 23.66 -8.25 -42.44
N SER A 159 24.62 -8.62 -41.57
CA SER A 159 25.56 -9.71 -41.89
C SER A 159 24.91 -11.11 -41.93
N VAL A 160 23.77 -11.29 -41.25
CA VAL A 160 23.00 -12.55 -41.28
C VAL A 160 22.02 -12.58 -42.46
N ALA A 161 21.42 -11.44 -42.83
CA ALA A 161 20.45 -11.34 -43.92
C ALA A 161 21.06 -11.37 -45.33
N ASN A 162 22.31 -10.94 -45.51
CA ASN A 162 23.00 -10.99 -46.81
C ASN A 162 23.72 -12.32 -47.07
N GLY A 163 23.45 -13.35 -46.25
CA GLY A 163 24.08 -14.66 -46.32
C GLY A 163 23.38 -15.70 -47.19
N SER A 164 22.67 -15.32 -48.25
CA SER A 164 22.32 -16.27 -49.33
C SER A 164 21.81 -15.55 -50.58
N VAL A 165 22.55 -15.71 -51.70
CA VAL A 165 22.16 -15.73 -53.12
C VAL A 165 23.27 -15.09 -54.00
N HIS A 166 24.07 -16.00 -54.55
CA HIS A 166 24.95 -16.02 -55.74
C HIS A 166 25.71 -14.78 -56.26
N GLY A 167 27.06 -14.87 -56.18
CA GLY A 167 27.94 -15.18 -57.33
C GLY A 167 28.16 -14.15 -58.45
N GLU A 168 29.29 -13.42 -58.42
CA GLU A 168 30.42 -13.61 -59.37
C GLU A 168 31.61 -12.67 -59.04
N THR A 169 32.79 -13.28 -58.97
CA THR A 169 34.16 -12.75 -59.20
C THR A 169 34.60 -11.41 -58.59
N THR A 170 35.52 -11.48 -57.62
CA THR A 170 36.83 -10.78 -57.68
C THR A 170 37.79 -11.30 -56.60
N HIS A 171 38.92 -11.83 -57.06
CA HIS A 171 40.23 -12.04 -56.42
C HIS A 171 40.34 -12.54 -54.96
N ASN A 172 40.77 -13.80 -54.86
CA ASN A 172 41.36 -14.45 -53.70
C ASN A 172 42.61 -13.73 -53.19
N PHE A 173 42.53 -13.23 -51.95
CA PHE A 173 43.62 -13.29 -50.97
C PHE A 173 42.98 -13.62 -49.62
N LYS A 174 43.03 -14.89 -49.18
CA LYS A 174 42.62 -15.31 -47.83
C LYS A 174 43.84 -15.26 -46.89
N PRO A 175 43.84 -14.43 -45.84
CA PRO A 175 44.88 -14.45 -44.82
C PRO A 175 44.79 -15.74 -43.98
N PRO A 176 45.92 -16.30 -43.51
CA PRO A 176 45.92 -17.46 -42.64
C PRO A 176 45.31 -17.09 -41.28
N GLY A 177 44.12 -17.59 -41.00
CA GLY A 177 43.36 -17.31 -39.76
C GLY A 177 41.84 -17.38 -39.96
N LEU A 178 41.35 -17.17 -41.18
CA LEU A 178 39.91 -17.11 -41.48
C LEU A 178 39.17 -18.42 -41.13
N GLU A 179 39.78 -19.58 -41.36
CA GLU A 179 39.17 -20.90 -41.05
C GLU A 179 38.95 -21.14 -39.55
N ILE A 180 39.80 -20.56 -38.70
CA ILE A 180 39.64 -20.64 -37.23
C ILE A 180 38.46 -19.78 -36.79
N TYR A 181 38.31 -18.60 -37.39
CA TYR A 181 37.17 -17.73 -37.13
C TYR A 181 35.87 -18.34 -37.66
N GLU A 182 35.90 -18.99 -38.82
CA GLU A 182 34.73 -19.64 -39.42
C GLU A 182 34.24 -20.84 -38.57
N LYS A 183 35.17 -21.68 -38.09
CA LYS A 183 34.85 -22.74 -37.11
C LYS A 183 34.27 -22.18 -35.82
N ARG A 184 34.84 -21.09 -35.29
CA ARG A 184 34.36 -20.46 -34.06
C ARG A 184 32.99 -19.79 -34.23
N VAL A 185 32.70 -19.25 -35.40
CA VAL A 185 31.39 -18.71 -35.74
C VAL A 185 30.35 -19.83 -35.84
N GLN A 186 30.69 -20.95 -36.48
CA GLN A 186 29.80 -22.13 -36.53
C GLN A 186 29.51 -22.70 -35.14
N GLU A 187 30.52 -22.79 -34.29
CA GLU A 187 30.35 -23.24 -32.90
C GLU A 187 29.47 -22.27 -32.09
N MET A 188 29.66 -20.95 -32.24
CA MET A 188 28.79 -19.97 -31.60
C MET A 188 27.36 -20.00 -32.12
N SER A 189 27.15 -20.20 -33.43
CA SER A 189 25.80 -20.34 -34.00
C SER A 189 25.09 -21.57 -33.45
N LYS A 190 25.80 -22.70 -33.31
CA LYS A 190 25.25 -23.91 -32.70
C LYS A 190 24.87 -23.69 -31.23
N ILE A 191 25.71 -23.00 -30.46
CA ILE A 191 25.39 -22.64 -29.07
C ILE A 191 24.17 -21.71 -29.00
N ILE A 192 24.05 -20.74 -29.92
CA ILE A 192 22.90 -19.85 -29.99
C ILE A 192 21.63 -20.66 -30.26
N GLU A 193 21.63 -21.57 -31.23
CA GLU A 193 20.48 -22.44 -31.54
C GLU A 193 20.11 -23.34 -30.35
N GLU A 194 21.09 -23.94 -29.69
CA GLU A 194 20.87 -24.75 -28.49
C GLU A 194 20.28 -23.92 -27.33
N THR A 195 20.78 -22.69 -27.13
CA THR A 195 20.23 -21.78 -26.11
C THR A 195 18.82 -21.33 -26.44
N GLN A 196 18.54 -21.04 -27.71
CA GLN A 196 17.23 -20.62 -28.19
C GLN A 196 16.21 -21.77 -28.03
N SER A 197 16.61 -23.00 -28.32
CA SER A 197 15.80 -24.20 -28.09
C SER A 197 15.48 -24.38 -26.60
N LYS A 198 16.46 -24.24 -25.70
CA LYS A 198 16.25 -24.28 -24.25
C LYS A 198 15.35 -23.16 -23.75
N THR A 199 15.49 -21.94 -24.27
CA THR A 199 14.61 -20.82 -23.92
C THR A 199 13.16 -21.11 -24.32
N ASN A 200 12.94 -21.66 -25.51
CA ASN A 200 11.60 -22.03 -25.97
C ASN A 200 10.99 -23.15 -25.11
N GLN A 201 11.78 -24.16 -24.70
CA GLN A 201 11.32 -25.19 -23.78
C GLN A 201 10.91 -24.61 -22.42
N LEU A 202 11.73 -23.71 -21.85
CA LEU A 202 11.42 -23.05 -20.59
C LEU A 202 10.17 -22.15 -20.67
N LEU A 203 9.92 -21.51 -21.81
CA LEU A 203 8.71 -20.72 -22.04
C LEU A 203 7.45 -21.59 -22.08
N GLU A 204 7.55 -22.77 -22.68
CA GLU A 204 6.43 -23.71 -22.73
C GLU A 204 6.15 -24.32 -21.34
N GLU A 205 7.21 -24.64 -20.58
CA GLU A 205 7.07 -25.06 -19.17
C GLU A 205 6.46 -23.95 -18.30
N LEU A 206 6.83 -22.69 -18.53
CA LEU A 206 6.26 -21.55 -17.82
C LEU A 206 4.77 -21.42 -18.11
N ARG A 207 4.34 -21.48 -19.37
CA ARG A 207 2.91 -21.50 -19.75
C ARG A 207 2.16 -22.65 -19.10
N GLY A 208 2.78 -23.83 -19.04
CA GLY A 208 2.20 -25.00 -18.36
C GLY A 208 2.02 -24.76 -16.87
N LYS A 209 2.95 -24.06 -16.21
CA LYS A 209 2.83 -23.70 -14.79
C LYS A 209 1.79 -22.61 -14.55
N GLU A 210 1.74 -21.58 -15.39
CA GLU A 210 0.71 -20.52 -15.31
C GLU A 210 -0.70 -21.09 -15.45
N LYS A 211 -0.88 -22.06 -16.35
CA LYS A 211 -2.17 -22.76 -16.50
C LYS A 211 -2.55 -23.54 -15.24
N ARG A 212 -1.61 -24.29 -14.65
CA ARG A 212 -1.87 -25.01 -13.39
C ARG A 212 -2.14 -24.06 -12.22
N GLU A 213 -1.47 -22.91 -12.18
CA GLU A 213 -1.73 -21.90 -11.16
C GLU A 213 -3.15 -21.35 -11.26
N MET A 214 -3.63 -21.10 -12.48
CA MET A 214 -5.02 -20.70 -12.74
C MET A 214 -6.02 -21.78 -12.30
N GLU A 215 -5.77 -23.05 -12.66
CA GLU A 215 -6.60 -24.18 -12.22
C GLU A 215 -6.67 -24.29 -10.69
N LEU A 216 -5.53 -24.13 -10.00
CA LEU A 216 -5.48 -24.14 -8.52
C LEU A 216 -6.16 -22.92 -7.89
N GLN A 217 -6.15 -21.76 -8.55
CA GLN A 217 -6.86 -20.57 -8.08
C GLN A 217 -8.37 -20.77 -8.16
N ASP A 218 -8.88 -21.34 -9.25
CA ASP A 218 -10.29 -21.69 -9.40
C ASP A 218 -10.74 -22.72 -8.35
N GLU A 219 -9.92 -23.76 -8.10
CA GLU A 219 -10.18 -24.74 -7.04
C GLU A 219 -10.22 -24.08 -5.64
N LEU A 220 -9.29 -23.16 -5.36
CA LEU A 220 -9.25 -22.42 -4.09
C LEU A 220 -10.49 -21.54 -3.91
N GLU A 221 -10.97 -20.91 -4.97
CA GLU A 221 -12.19 -20.11 -4.95
C GLU A 221 -13.42 -20.98 -4.66
N GLY A 222 -13.53 -22.14 -5.31
CA GLY A 222 -14.59 -23.11 -5.01
C GLY A 222 -14.59 -23.62 -3.56
N VAL A 223 -13.40 -23.83 -2.97
CA VAL A 223 -13.27 -24.20 -1.56
C VAL A 223 -13.68 -23.05 -0.64
N LYS A 224 -13.36 -21.80 -0.97
CA LYS A 224 -13.79 -20.62 -0.20
C LYS A 224 -15.31 -20.47 -0.20
N ASP A 225 -15.94 -20.64 -1.35
CA ASP A 225 -17.40 -20.58 -1.47
C ASP A 225 -18.07 -21.67 -0.63
N SER A 226 -17.52 -22.89 -0.68
CA SER A 226 -17.99 -24.02 0.14
C SER A 226 -17.84 -23.73 1.64
N LEU A 227 -16.70 -23.17 2.07
CA LEU A 227 -16.47 -22.77 3.46
C LEU A 227 -17.43 -21.66 3.91
N GLN A 228 -17.73 -20.70 3.03
CA GLN A 228 -18.69 -19.64 3.31
C GLN A 228 -20.11 -20.20 3.48
N ALA A 229 -20.50 -21.14 2.62
CA ALA A 229 -21.78 -21.84 2.75
C ALA A 229 -21.87 -22.63 4.06
N GLU A 230 -20.82 -23.37 4.45
CA GLU A 230 -20.78 -24.07 5.74
C GLU A 230 -20.85 -23.11 6.94
N ARG A 231 -20.19 -21.95 6.87
CA ARG A 231 -20.28 -20.91 7.92
C ARG A 231 -21.69 -20.36 8.05
N GLN A 232 -22.39 -20.15 6.94
CA GLN A 232 -23.78 -19.71 6.95
C GLN A 232 -24.69 -20.78 7.57
N ALA A 233 -24.55 -22.04 7.15
CA ALA A 233 -25.28 -23.16 7.74
C ALA A 233 -25.02 -23.32 9.24
N LEU A 234 -23.76 -23.14 9.69
CA LEU A 234 -23.42 -23.17 11.11
C LEU A 234 -24.11 -22.03 11.88
N SER A 235 -24.19 -20.84 11.29
CA SER A 235 -24.89 -19.69 11.88
C SER A 235 -26.37 -19.99 12.08
N GLU A 236 -27.02 -20.62 11.10
CA GLU A 236 -28.43 -21.03 11.22
C GLU A 236 -28.62 -22.06 12.34
N VAL A 237 -27.76 -23.07 12.42
CA VAL A 237 -27.81 -24.08 13.49
C VAL A 237 -27.59 -23.45 14.87
N VAL A 238 -26.71 -22.45 14.99
CA VAL A 238 -26.49 -21.72 16.25
C VAL A 238 -27.75 -20.94 16.65
N LEU A 239 -28.40 -20.26 15.70
CA LEU A 239 -29.65 -19.54 15.95
C LEU A 239 -30.75 -20.50 16.41
N ASP A 240 -30.88 -21.66 15.78
CA ASP A 240 -31.87 -22.65 16.17
C ASP A 240 -31.57 -23.26 17.55
N ARG A 241 -30.29 -23.54 17.86
CA ARG A 241 -29.86 -23.95 19.21
C ARG A 241 -30.26 -22.92 20.25
N ASP A 242 -30.07 -21.64 19.98
CA ASP A 242 -30.39 -20.57 20.92
C ASP A 242 -31.91 -20.41 21.09
N LYS A 243 -32.72 -20.58 20.03
CA LYS A 243 -34.18 -20.69 20.12
C LYS A 243 -34.60 -21.88 20.99
N PHE A 244 -34.03 -23.07 20.77
CA PHE A 244 -34.34 -24.25 21.57
C PHE A 244 -33.93 -24.08 23.03
N ARG A 245 -32.80 -23.41 23.31
CA ARG A 245 -32.38 -23.07 24.67
C ARG A 245 -33.39 -22.13 25.33
N ALA A 246 -33.86 -21.09 24.63
CA ALA A 246 -34.89 -20.19 25.14
C ALA A 246 -36.20 -20.92 25.47
N LEU A 247 -36.68 -21.77 24.55
CA LEU A 247 -37.85 -22.61 24.78
C LEU A 247 -37.66 -23.58 25.97
N PHE A 248 -36.47 -24.15 26.11
CA PHE A 248 -36.15 -25.01 27.24
C PHE A 248 -36.21 -24.23 28.56
N THR A 249 -35.62 -23.05 28.62
CA THR A 249 -35.67 -22.19 29.83
C THR A 249 -37.09 -21.74 30.17
N GLU A 250 -37.94 -21.50 29.16
CA GLU A 250 -39.35 -21.16 29.35
C GLU A 250 -40.13 -22.35 29.92
N LYS A 251 -39.92 -23.56 29.39
CA LYS A 251 -40.55 -24.78 29.90
C LYS A 251 -40.05 -25.18 31.28
N GLU A 252 -38.77 -24.98 31.58
CA GLU A 252 -38.18 -25.21 32.89
C GLU A 252 -38.78 -24.22 33.92
N SER A 253 -38.90 -22.95 33.56
CA SER A 253 -39.58 -21.93 34.39
C SER A 253 -41.05 -22.28 34.62
N ALA A 254 -41.76 -22.75 33.58
CA ALA A 254 -43.15 -23.19 33.70
C ALA A 254 -43.29 -24.44 34.58
N LEU A 255 -42.37 -25.40 34.49
CA LEU A 255 -42.33 -26.57 35.36
C LEU A 255 -42.04 -26.18 36.81
N GLN A 256 -41.13 -25.24 37.04
CA GLN A 256 -40.80 -24.75 38.38
C GLN A 256 -41.97 -23.99 39.01
N MET A 257 -42.75 -23.26 38.20
CA MET A 257 -44.03 -22.66 38.60
C MET A 257 -45.10 -23.72 38.91
N VAL A 258 -45.18 -24.81 38.14
CA VAL A 258 -46.12 -25.91 38.41
C VAL A 258 -45.71 -26.71 39.66
N PHE A 259 -44.42 -26.85 39.94
CA PHE A 259 -43.92 -27.47 41.17
C PHE A 259 -44.17 -26.59 42.39
N SER A 260 -44.03 -25.27 42.27
CA SER A 260 -44.36 -24.34 43.35
C SER A 260 -45.88 -24.31 43.60
N THR A 261 -46.73 -24.30 42.57
CA THR A 261 -48.19 -24.39 42.73
C THR A 261 -48.63 -25.75 43.29
N LYS A 262 -48.05 -26.89 42.86
CA LYS A 262 -48.32 -28.21 43.48
C LYS A 262 -47.82 -28.32 44.93
N SER A 263 -46.77 -27.58 45.31
CA SER A 263 -46.31 -27.52 46.70
C SER A 263 -47.21 -26.63 47.58
N SER A 264 -47.87 -25.63 46.98
CA SER A 264 -48.87 -24.78 47.64
C SER A 264 -50.28 -25.37 47.64
N GLU A 265 -50.62 -26.25 46.69
CA GLU A 265 -51.91 -26.97 46.63
C GLU A 265 -51.95 -28.26 47.45
N ARG A 266 -50.85 -28.64 48.11
CA ARG A 266 -50.83 -29.77 49.08
C ARG A 266 -51.09 -29.38 50.53
N ASN A 267 -51.33 -28.11 50.83
CA ASN A 267 -51.66 -27.65 52.18
C ASN A 267 -52.90 -26.76 52.20
N ALA A 268 -54.04 -27.30 51.77
CA ALA A 268 -55.35 -26.79 52.17
C ALA A 268 -56.41 -27.92 52.11
N SER A 269 -56.99 -28.18 53.29
CA SER A 269 -58.21 -28.96 53.62
C SER A 269 -58.30 -30.44 53.19
N ASP A 270 -58.26 -31.36 54.17
CA ASP A 270 -59.47 -32.07 54.61
C ASP A 270 -59.27 -33.02 55.82
N LEU A 271 -60.27 -32.92 56.72
CA LEU A 271 -60.92 -33.93 57.58
C LEU A 271 -60.16 -34.76 58.64
N GLU A 272 -60.58 -34.50 59.89
CA GLU A 272 -61.10 -35.45 60.89
C GLU A 272 -60.79 -36.96 60.74
N ASN A 273 -60.05 -37.51 61.70
CA ASN A 273 -60.60 -38.49 62.65
C ASN A 273 -59.63 -38.79 63.81
N THR A 274 -60.19 -38.81 65.02
CA THR A 274 -59.71 -39.41 66.29
C THR A 274 -59.33 -40.91 66.13
N PRO A 275 -58.72 -41.64 67.12
CA PRO A 275 -58.73 -41.45 68.58
C PRO A 275 -57.42 -41.82 69.36
N ARG A 276 -57.45 -41.59 70.69
CA ARG A 276 -56.66 -42.26 71.77
C ARG A 276 -55.12 -42.03 71.75
N ASN A 277 -54.39 -41.89 72.86
CA ASN A 277 -54.64 -42.12 74.27
C ASN A 277 -53.59 -41.35 75.09
N ASP A 278 -54.03 -40.80 76.23
CA ASP A 278 -53.35 -40.58 77.53
C ASP A 278 -51.95 -39.91 77.57
N SER A 279 -51.81 -38.66 78.03
CA SER A 279 -51.93 -38.18 79.43
C SER A 279 -50.77 -38.57 80.34
N TRP A 280 -49.92 -37.59 80.74
CA TRP A 280 -49.90 -37.05 82.11
C TRP A 280 -48.81 -35.98 82.27
N ALA A 281 -49.23 -34.72 82.17
CA ALA A 281 -48.69 -33.63 82.97
C ALA A 281 -49.89 -32.91 83.57
N LEU A 282 -50.06 -32.98 84.90
CA LEU A 282 -50.91 -32.16 85.77
C LEU A 282 -50.68 -32.71 87.19
N SER A 283 -50.15 -31.89 88.10
CA SER A 283 -50.91 -30.95 88.92
C SER A 283 -51.53 -31.61 90.14
N GLY A 284 -51.07 -31.14 91.30
CA GLY A 284 -51.92 -30.36 92.19
C GLY A 284 -53.07 -31.06 92.91
N LYS A 285 -53.37 -30.53 94.10
CA LYS A 285 -54.72 -30.15 94.54
C LYS A 285 -54.53 -29.37 95.85
N ARG A 286 -54.99 -28.11 95.93
CA ARG A 286 -56.40 -27.68 96.10
C ARG A 286 -56.92 -28.13 97.47
N ASP A 287 -57.72 -27.39 98.21
CA ASP A 287 -58.40 -26.11 98.02
C ASP A 287 -59.06 -25.77 99.38
N LYS A 288 -59.30 -24.48 99.61
CA LYS A 288 -60.55 -23.90 100.14
C LYS A 288 -60.95 -24.00 101.64
N ASP A 289 -61.13 -22.78 102.14
CA ASP A 289 -62.29 -22.23 102.86
C ASP A 289 -62.45 -22.43 104.39
N LEU A 290 -62.48 -21.27 105.07
CA LEU A 290 -63.05 -20.97 106.41
C LEU A 290 -64.58 -21.27 106.45
N PRO A 291 -65.38 -21.13 107.55
CA PRO A 291 -65.14 -20.48 108.86
C PRO A 291 -65.84 -21.10 110.13
N PHE A 292 -65.59 -20.46 111.28
CA PHE A 292 -66.51 -20.11 112.41
C PHE A 292 -67.04 -21.12 113.49
N THR A 293 -66.81 -20.69 114.74
CA THR A 293 -67.60 -20.83 116.01
C THR A 293 -67.74 -22.19 116.70
N ASP A 294 -67.92 -22.34 118.02
CA ASP A 294 -67.87 -21.49 119.25
C ASP A 294 -68.29 -22.40 120.43
N LYS A 295 -68.07 -21.90 121.65
CA LYS A 295 -68.77 -22.16 122.92
C LYS A 295 -68.22 -23.21 123.88
N GLY A 296 -67.61 -22.65 124.93
CA GLY A 296 -68.21 -22.64 126.26
C GLY A 296 -67.69 -23.72 127.21
N ARG A 297 -67.59 -23.50 128.53
CA ARG A 297 -68.03 -22.40 129.39
C ARG A 297 -67.37 -22.63 130.77
N ALA A 298 -67.19 -21.54 131.51
CA ALA A 298 -66.90 -21.45 132.96
C ALA A 298 -67.95 -22.27 133.81
N PRO A 299 -67.84 -22.47 135.16
CA PRO A 299 -67.64 -21.39 136.15
C PRO A 299 -66.96 -21.70 137.53
N GLN A 300 -66.34 -20.64 138.09
CA GLN A 300 -66.42 -20.05 139.45
C GLN A 300 -66.41 -20.85 140.78
N ASN A 301 -65.45 -20.43 141.63
CA ASN A 301 -65.55 -19.95 143.04
C ASN A 301 -66.19 -20.81 144.15
N GLN A 302 -65.41 -21.16 145.20
CA GLN A 302 -65.34 -20.48 146.53
C GLN A 302 -64.63 -21.33 147.62
N ASN A 303 -63.71 -20.68 148.34
CA ASN A 303 -63.27 -20.79 149.76
C ASN A 303 -63.11 -22.13 150.52
N PHE A 304 -61.90 -22.25 151.15
CA PHE A 304 -61.51 -22.85 152.46
C PHE A 304 -62.00 -24.29 152.80
N ASP A 305 -61.23 -25.25 153.31
CA ASP A 305 -60.18 -25.22 154.34
C ASP A 305 -59.34 -26.54 154.33
N LEU A 306 -58.25 -26.52 155.08
CA LEU A 306 -57.14 -27.46 155.29
C LEU A 306 -57.52 -28.94 155.58
N GLN A 307 -56.67 -29.86 155.05
CA GLN A 307 -56.23 -31.18 155.62
C GLN A 307 -56.24 -32.45 154.72
N ALA A 308 -56.37 -32.39 153.38
CA ALA A 308 -56.37 -33.62 152.55
C ALA A 308 -55.40 -33.68 151.33
N GLN A 309 -54.42 -32.77 151.19
CA GLN A 309 -53.60 -32.63 149.96
C GLN A 309 -52.23 -33.36 149.93
N MET A 310 -51.81 -34.13 150.94
CA MET A 310 -50.42 -34.66 150.98
C MET A 310 -50.21 -36.06 150.35
N LYS A 311 -51.25 -36.78 149.92
CA LYS A 311 -51.09 -38.18 149.44
C LYS A 311 -51.16 -38.34 147.92
N GLU A 312 -51.89 -37.49 147.21
CA GLU A 312 -52.12 -37.57 145.76
C GLU A 312 -50.95 -36.98 144.95
N LEU A 313 -50.33 -35.89 145.42
CA LEU A 313 -49.17 -35.22 144.81
C LEU A 313 -47.90 -36.10 144.71
N ARG A 314 -47.81 -37.24 145.43
CA ARG A 314 -46.65 -38.15 145.33
C ARG A 314 -46.74 -39.15 144.18
N GLN A 315 -47.94 -39.47 143.70
CA GLN A 315 -48.12 -40.40 142.57
C GLN A 315 -47.95 -39.69 141.21
N GLU A 316 -48.37 -38.43 141.12
CA GLU A 316 -48.32 -37.65 139.88
C GLU A 316 -46.89 -37.22 139.50
N LEU A 317 -46.01 -37.02 140.49
CA LEU A 317 -44.60 -36.69 140.30
C LEU A 317 -43.78 -37.83 139.67
N LYS A 318 -44.24 -39.08 139.79
CA LYS A 318 -43.56 -40.26 139.23
C LYS A 318 -43.89 -40.48 137.75
N ALA A 319 -45.11 -40.19 137.33
CA ALA A 319 -45.51 -40.26 135.92
C ALA A 319 -44.84 -39.15 135.08
N GLN A 320 -44.74 -37.93 135.62
CA GLN A 320 -44.10 -36.81 134.92
C GLN A 320 -42.58 -36.98 134.72
N THR A 321 -41.92 -37.79 135.55
CA THR A 321 -40.48 -38.06 135.40
C THR A 321 -40.18 -39.11 134.33
N GLU A 322 -41.07 -40.07 134.10
CA GLU A 322 -40.97 -41.04 132.99
C GLU A 322 -41.29 -40.39 131.63
N ASP A 323 -42.29 -39.51 131.56
CA ASP A 323 -42.61 -38.74 130.35
C ASP A 323 -41.48 -37.79 129.95
N LEU A 324 -40.83 -37.14 130.92
CA LEU A 324 -39.67 -36.27 130.65
C LEU A 324 -38.51 -37.06 130.04
N HIS A 325 -38.23 -38.27 130.53
CA HIS A 325 -37.14 -39.10 130.03
C HIS A 325 -37.41 -39.58 128.58
N SER A 326 -38.65 -39.97 128.28
CA SER A 326 -39.03 -40.37 126.92
C SER A 326 -38.94 -39.20 125.91
N SER A 327 -39.29 -37.98 126.35
CA SER A 327 -39.17 -36.75 125.55
C SER A 327 -37.71 -36.35 125.30
N GLU A 328 -36.82 -36.51 126.29
CA GLU A 328 -35.38 -36.28 126.13
C GLU A 328 -34.73 -37.26 125.14
N GLU A 329 -35.14 -38.53 125.14
CA GLU A 329 -34.68 -39.51 124.15
C GLU A 329 -35.16 -39.17 122.73
N LEU A 330 -36.39 -38.69 122.59
CA LEU A 330 -36.94 -38.26 121.30
C LEU A 330 -36.19 -37.01 120.77
N CYS A 331 -35.89 -36.04 121.63
CA CYS A 331 -35.08 -34.87 121.29
C CYS A 331 -33.66 -35.24 120.84
N LYS A 332 -33.01 -36.24 121.45
CA LYS A 332 -31.70 -36.73 121.01
C LYS A 332 -31.76 -37.38 119.62
N LYS A 333 -32.80 -38.19 119.35
CA LYS A 333 -33.01 -38.79 118.02
C LYS A 333 -33.24 -37.73 116.95
N LEU A 334 -34.12 -36.75 117.21
CA LEU A 334 -34.39 -35.64 116.30
C LEU A 334 -33.16 -34.74 116.08
N SER A 335 -32.33 -34.53 117.11
CA SER A 335 -31.07 -33.77 116.99
C SER A 335 -30.07 -34.46 116.06
N ASN A 336 -29.90 -35.78 116.21
CA ASN A 336 -29.04 -36.56 115.33
C ASN A 336 -29.56 -36.58 113.89
N GLU A 337 -30.88 -36.70 113.70
CA GLU A 337 -31.51 -36.66 112.38
C GLU A 337 -31.36 -35.29 111.70
N LYS A 338 -31.55 -34.19 112.46
CA LYS A 338 -31.29 -32.83 112.00
C LYS A 338 -29.83 -32.67 111.55
N GLN A 339 -28.87 -33.14 112.35
CA GLN A 339 -27.45 -33.04 112.03
C GLN A 339 -27.09 -33.83 110.75
N LEU A 340 -27.74 -34.96 110.52
CA LEU A 340 -27.57 -35.77 109.32
C LEU A 340 -28.18 -35.09 108.08
N LEU A 341 -29.36 -34.47 108.24
CA LEU A 341 -30.01 -33.68 107.20
C LEU A 341 -29.18 -32.43 106.84
N ASP A 342 -28.64 -31.70 107.81
CA ASP A 342 -27.78 -30.54 107.57
C ASP A 342 -26.50 -30.91 106.81
N GLN A 343 -25.88 -32.06 107.15
CA GLN A 343 -24.75 -32.58 106.38
C GLN A 343 -25.14 -32.97 104.94
N LYS A 344 -26.34 -33.51 104.73
CA LYS A 344 -26.86 -33.88 103.41
C LYS A 344 -27.18 -32.64 102.56
N VAL A 345 -27.77 -31.61 103.15
CA VAL A 345 -28.03 -30.31 102.53
C VAL A 345 -26.71 -29.65 102.13
N SER A 346 -25.73 -29.59 103.04
CA SER A 346 -24.41 -29.01 102.71
C SER A 346 -23.69 -29.74 101.57
N ARG A 347 -23.81 -31.08 101.49
CA ARG A 347 -23.27 -31.87 100.37
C ARG A 347 -23.98 -31.57 99.05
N LEU A 348 -25.30 -31.41 99.07
CA LEU A 348 -26.09 -31.08 97.89
C LEU A 348 -25.82 -29.65 97.41
N GLU A 349 -25.68 -28.69 98.31
CA GLU A 349 -25.34 -27.30 97.98
C GLU A 349 -23.94 -27.21 97.35
N LYS A 350 -22.95 -27.92 97.90
CA LYS A 350 -21.61 -28.00 97.30
C LYS A 350 -21.62 -28.65 95.91
N LYS A 351 -22.40 -29.71 95.71
CA LYS A 351 -22.58 -30.34 94.39
C LYS A 351 -23.23 -29.37 93.40
N LYS A 352 -24.34 -28.73 93.77
CA LYS A 352 -25.06 -27.77 92.93
C LYS A 352 -24.18 -26.57 92.57
N ALA A 353 -23.40 -26.05 93.51
CA ALA A 353 -22.45 -24.96 93.27
C ALA A 353 -21.34 -25.40 92.29
N SER A 354 -20.82 -26.62 92.44
CA SER A 354 -19.82 -27.15 91.50
C SER A 354 -20.37 -27.38 90.09
N GLU A 355 -21.60 -27.86 89.97
CA GLU A 355 -22.28 -28.05 88.69
C GLU A 355 -22.58 -26.71 88.00
N ALA A 356 -23.06 -25.71 88.75
CA ALA A 356 -23.28 -24.35 88.25
C ALA A 356 -21.98 -23.72 87.72
N GLN A 357 -20.88 -23.86 88.47
CA GLN A 357 -19.58 -23.32 88.06
C GLN A 357 -19.03 -24.03 86.81
N ILE A 358 -19.28 -25.34 86.65
CA ILE A 358 -18.92 -26.07 85.43
C ILE A 358 -19.75 -25.59 84.24
N LEU A 359 -21.05 -25.35 84.42
CA LEU A 359 -21.93 -24.85 83.37
C LEU A 359 -21.56 -23.43 82.93
N GLU A 360 -21.29 -22.52 83.86
CA GLU A 360 -20.82 -21.16 83.57
C GLU A 360 -19.53 -21.18 82.76
N ARG A 361 -18.55 -22.01 83.15
CA ARG A 361 -17.30 -22.17 82.39
C ARG A 361 -17.52 -22.75 80.99
N LYS A 362 -18.53 -23.60 80.79
CA LYS A 362 -18.88 -24.12 79.45
C LYS A 362 -19.48 -23.02 78.58
N PHE A 363 -20.47 -22.28 79.09
CA PHE A 363 -21.09 -21.18 78.35
C PHE A 363 -20.11 -20.05 78.04
N GLU A 364 -19.19 -19.75 78.96
CA GLU A 364 -18.18 -18.71 78.74
C GLU A 364 -17.21 -19.11 77.63
N ARG A 365 -16.77 -20.37 77.59
CA ARG A 365 -15.97 -20.91 76.48
C ARG A 365 -16.72 -20.84 75.16
N GLU A 366 -17.98 -21.28 75.12
CA GLU A 366 -18.81 -21.23 73.91
C GLU A 366 -18.96 -19.79 73.39
N ARG A 367 -19.24 -18.84 74.29
CA ARG A 367 -19.36 -17.42 73.97
C ARG A 367 -18.07 -16.85 73.39
N ASP A 368 -16.92 -17.24 73.93
CA ASP A 368 -15.62 -16.78 73.42
C ASP A 368 -15.31 -17.39 72.04
N THR A 369 -15.61 -18.67 71.81
CA THR A 369 -15.51 -19.26 70.46
C THR A 369 -16.43 -18.57 69.45
N LEU A 370 -17.67 -18.25 69.83
CA LEU A 370 -18.60 -17.54 68.96
C LEU A 370 -18.13 -16.11 68.67
N ARG A 371 -17.58 -15.40 69.66
CA ARG A 371 -16.98 -14.07 69.44
C ARG A 371 -15.85 -14.09 68.43
N VAL A 372 -14.93 -15.06 68.55
CA VAL A 372 -13.83 -15.20 67.58
C VAL A 372 -14.38 -15.47 66.18
N ARG A 373 -15.41 -16.33 66.07
CA ARG A 373 -16.02 -16.64 64.77
C ARG A 373 -16.75 -15.45 64.14
N VAL A 374 -17.43 -14.64 64.94
CA VAL A 374 -18.09 -13.40 64.47
C VAL A 374 -17.04 -12.41 63.96
N ALA A 375 -15.98 -12.16 64.73
CA ALA A 375 -14.91 -11.25 64.30
C ALA A 375 -14.22 -11.71 63.00
N GLU A 376 -14.04 -13.02 62.83
CA GLU A 376 -13.49 -13.59 61.59
C GLU A 376 -14.46 -13.40 60.41
N LEU A 377 -15.75 -13.65 60.60
CA LEU A 377 -16.76 -13.42 59.56
C LEU A 377 -16.87 -11.94 59.17
N GLU A 378 -16.86 -11.02 60.15
CA GLU A 378 -16.85 -9.58 59.90
C GLU A 378 -15.63 -9.15 59.08
N LYS A 379 -14.44 -9.68 59.39
CA LYS A 379 -13.23 -9.45 58.61
C LYS A 379 -13.36 -9.97 57.17
N THR A 380 -13.89 -11.17 56.97
CA THR A 380 -14.08 -11.71 55.61
C THR A 380 -15.13 -10.91 54.82
N LEU A 381 -16.14 -10.37 55.50
CA LEU A 381 -17.17 -9.53 54.89
C LEU A 381 -16.58 -8.20 54.39
N THR A 382 -15.75 -7.55 55.20
CA THR A 382 -15.09 -6.29 54.82
C THR A 382 -14.09 -6.49 53.67
N GLU A 383 -13.32 -7.57 53.70
CA GLU A 383 -12.41 -7.93 52.60
C GLU A 383 -13.18 -8.17 51.29
N ARG A 384 -14.32 -8.88 51.36
CA ARG A 384 -15.16 -9.13 50.17
C ARG A 384 -15.87 -7.89 49.65
N THR A 385 -16.39 -7.02 50.51
CA THR A 385 -17.02 -5.76 50.07
C THR A 385 -16.02 -4.82 49.43
N GLN A 386 -14.80 -4.74 49.97
CA GLN A 386 -13.72 -3.97 49.36
C GLN A 386 -13.30 -4.55 47.99
N GLY A 387 -13.21 -5.89 47.88
CA GLY A 387 -12.94 -6.56 46.61
C GLY A 387 -14.04 -6.32 45.56
N LEU A 388 -15.32 -6.34 45.96
CA LEU A 388 -16.45 -6.05 45.08
C LEU A 388 -16.39 -4.61 44.56
N SER A 389 -16.13 -3.63 45.42
CA SER A 389 -16.02 -2.21 45.04
C SER A 389 -14.91 -1.96 44.02
N VAL A 390 -13.75 -2.61 44.18
CA VAL A 390 -12.66 -2.54 43.21
C VAL A 390 -13.06 -3.15 41.87
N ALA A 391 -13.73 -4.31 41.89
CA ALA A 391 -14.22 -4.95 40.67
C ALA A 391 -15.25 -4.10 39.92
N GLU A 392 -16.18 -3.47 40.63
CA GLU A 392 -17.18 -2.54 40.06
C GLU A 392 -16.52 -1.32 39.41
N SER A 393 -15.54 -0.72 40.08
CA SER A 393 -14.76 0.40 39.51
C SER A 393 -14.01 -0.02 38.25
N THR A 394 -13.41 -1.22 38.26
CA THR A 394 -12.69 -1.74 37.10
C THR A 394 -13.65 -2.00 35.93
N LEU A 395 -14.83 -2.55 36.20
CA LEU A 395 -15.87 -2.76 35.18
C LEU A 395 -16.34 -1.45 34.54
N ALA A 396 -16.54 -0.39 35.33
CA ALA A 396 -16.94 0.91 34.82
C ALA A 396 -15.88 1.55 33.89
N VAL A 397 -14.59 1.39 34.22
CA VAL A 397 -13.50 1.82 33.34
C VAL A 397 -13.52 1.03 32.03
N ARG A 398 -13.65 -0.30 32.11
CA ARG A 398 -13.69 -1.17 30.92
C ARG A 398 -14.90 -0.92 30.03
N SER A 399 -16.07 -0.60 30.58
CA SER A 399 -17.24 -0.23 29.78
C SER A 399 -17.00 1.06 29.02
N SER A 400 -16.41 2.07 29.67
CA SER A 400 -16.07 3.33 28.98
C SER A 400 -15.02 3.14 27.88
N GLU A 401 -14.03 2.25 28.09
CA GLU A 401 -13.04 1.90 27.05
C GLU A 401 -13.71 1.19 25.86
N LEU A 402 -14.66 0.29 26.11
CA LEU A 402 -15.40 -0.41 25.06
C LEU A 402 -16.24 0.54 24.22
N ASP A 403 -16.94 1.48 24.85
CA ASP A 403 -17.74 2.49 24.14
C ASP A 403 -16.87 3.36 23.24
N ALA A 404 -15.68 3.77 23.72
CA ALA A 404 -14.71 4.52 22.93
C ALA A 404 -14.18 3.71 21.73
N LEU A 405 -13.86 2.43 21.94
CA LEU A 405 -13.41 1.53 20.86
C LEU A 405 -14.50 1.28 19.82
N GLN A 406 -15.77 1.16 20.23
CA GLN A 406 -16.89 1.05 19.30
C GLN A 406 -17.06 2.32 18.45
N GLY A 407 -16.89 3.51 19.05
CA GLY A 407 -16.90 4.76 18.31
C GLY A 407 -15.80 4.81 17.23
N ASN A 408 -14.58 4.46 17.59
CA ASN A 408 -13.45 4.41 16.65
C ASN A 408 -13.65 3.37 15.55
N LEU A 409 -14.24 2.22 15.86
CA LEU A 409 -14.54 1.18 14.87
C LEU A 409 -15.50 1.71 13.80
N LYS A 410 -16.57 2.40 14.23
CA LYS A 410 -17.54 3.01 13.32
C LYS A 410 -16.91 4.06 12.41
N GLU A 411 -16.07 4.93 12.96
CA GLU A 411 -15.36 5.94 12.15
C GLU A 411 -14.42 5.27 11.12
N HIS A 412 -13.76 4.17 11.49
CA HIS A 412 -12.93 3.40 10.56
C HIS A 412 -13.75 2.70 9.46
N GLU A 413 -14.96 2.25 9.76
CA GLU A 413 -15.88 1.69 8.76
C GLU A 413 -16.33 2.76 7.75
N ASP A 414 -16.73 3.95 8.22
CA ASP A 414 -17.12 5.08 7.36
C ASP A 414 -15.95 5.53 6.46
N LEU A 415 -14.73 5.60 7.00
CA LEU A 415 -13.52 5.93 6.23
C LEU A 415 -13.19 4.87 5.18
N ARG A 416 -13.49 3.60 5.44
CA ARG A 416 -13.28 2.51 4.48
C ARG A 416 -14.23 2.65 3.30
N GLU A 417 -15.50 2.92 3.56
CA GLU A 417 -16.51 3.15 2.51
C GLU A 417 -16.13 4.37 1.64
N MET A 418 -15.74 5.48 2.27
CA MET A 418 -15.30 6.67 1.53
C MET A 418 -14.06 6.39 0.67
N LYS A 419 -13.13 5.58 1.16
CA LYS A 419 -11.95 5.17 0.39
C LYS A 419 -12.32 4.34 -0.84
N GLU A 420 -13.24 3.38 -0.68
CA GLU A 420 -13.73 2.56 -1.80
C GLU A 420 -14.42 3.43 -2.88
N ASP A 421 -15.16 4.46 -2.46
CA ASP A 421 -15.75 5.43 -3.39
C ASP A 421 -14.72 6.26 -4.16
N ILE A 422 -13.66 6.70 -3.47
CA ILE A 422 -12.55 7.43 -4.09
C ILE A 422 -11.82 6.52 -5.07
N ASP A 423 -11.54 5.28 -4.69
CA ASP A 423 -10.85 4.31 -5.54
C ASP A 423 -11.69 4.01 -6.81
N ARG A 424 -13.01 3.83 -6.68
CA ARG A 424 -13.92 3.70 -7.83
C ARG A 424 -13.88 4.90 -8.77
N LYS A 425 -13.90 6.13 -8.24
CA LYS A 425 -13.80 7.36 -9.07
C LYS A 425 -12.42 7.50 -9.72
N ASN A 426 -11.36 7.13 -9.02
CA ASN A 426 -9.99 7.15 -9.55
C ASN A 426 -9.82 6.14 -10.70
N GLU A 427 -10.40 4.94 -10.59
CA GLU A 427 -10.39 3.97 -11.67
C GLU A 427 -11.16 4.47 -12.92
N GLN A 428 -12.34 5.07 -12.73
CA GLN A 428 -13.13 5.64 -13.82
C GLN A 428 -12.37 6.77 -14.53
N THR A 429 -11.78 7.69 -13.78
CA THR A 429 -11.00 8.81 -14.34
C THR A 429 -9.74 8.31 -15.05
N ALA A 430 -9.04 7.32 -14.49
CA ALA A 430 -7.89 6.68 -15.15
C ALA A 430 -8.28 6.00 -16.47
N ALA A 431 -9.44 5.33 -16.53
CA ALA A 431 -9.95 4.72 -17.76
C ALA A 431 -10.25 5.75 -18.85
N ILE A 432 -10.87 6.88 -18.49
CA ILE A 432 -11.15 7.98 -19.42
C ILE A 432 -9.84 8.58 -19.96
N LEU A 433 -8.89 8.88 -19.07
CA LEU A 433 -7.58 9.43 -19.45
C LEU A 433 -6.82 8.48 -20.37
N LYS A 434 -6.85 7.16 -20.11
CA LYS A 434 -6.25 6.15 -20.97
C LYS A 434 -6.88 6.13 -22.36
N LYS A 435 -8.21 6.24 -22.45
CA LYS A 435 -8.93 6.30 -23.74
C LYS A 435 -8.57 7.55 -24.53
N GLN A 436 -8.52 8.72 -23.88
CA GLN A 436 -8.11 9.98 -24.51
C GLN A 436 -6.65 9.93 -24.98
N ALA A 437 -5.74 9.38 -24.17
CA ALA A 437 -4.34 9.22 -24.54
C ALA A 437 -4.17 8.33 -25.79
N ASN A 438 -4.90 7.21 -25.85
CA ASN A 438 -4.87 6.33 -27.02
C ASN A 438 -5.40 7.03 -28.28
N GLN A 439 -6.52 7.77 -28.17
CA GLN A 439 -7.07 8.55 -29.28
C GLN A 439 -6.09 9.63 -29.77
N LEU A 440 -5.37 10.30 -28.87
CA LEU A 440 -4.36 11.28 -29.25
C LEU A 440 -3.20 10.65 -30.03
N VAL A 441 -2.72 9.49 -29.58
CA VAL A 441 -1.65 8.76 -30.28
C VAL A 441 -2.10 8.33 -31.67
N GLU A 442 -3.32 7.81 -31.80
CA GLU A 442 -3.91 7.42 -33.08
C GLU A 442 -4.07 8.62 -34.02
N MET A 443 -4.61 9.74 -33.53
CA MET A 443 -4.76 10.98 -34.28
C MET A 443 -3.42 11.55 -34.74
N GLU A 444 -2.38 11.50 -33.90
CA GLU A 444 -1.03 11.94 -34.27
C GLU A 444 -0.43 11.06 -35.38
N ALA A 445 -0.63 9.74 -35.31
CA ALA A 445 -0.19 8.80 -36.34
C ALA A 445 -0.92 9.05 -37.67
N LEU A 446 -2.24 9.21 -37.63
CA LEU A 446 -3.06 9.52 -38.81
C LEU A 446 -2.64 10.87 -39.43
N TYR A 447 -2.44 11.89 -38.60
CA TYR A 447 -1.97 13.20 -39.06
C TYR A 447 -0.61 13.13 -39.74
N LYS A 448 0.36 12.40 -39.17
CA LYS A 448 1.67 12.18 -39.81
C LYS A 448 1.53 11.46 -41.15
N SER A 449 0.68 10.44 -41.23
CA SER A 449 0.45 9.71 -42.48
C SER A 449 -0.21 10.59 -43.57
N GLU A 450 -1.17 11.43 -43.18
CA GLU A 450 -1.81 12.40 -44.06
C GLU A 450 -0.80 13.43 -44.56
N GLN A 451 0.05 13.98 -43.68
CA GLN A 451 1.08 14.93 -44.09
C GLN A 451 2.02 14.37 -45.15
N VAL A 452 2.44 13.11 -45.00
CA VAL A 452 3.30 12.43 -45.99
C VAL A 452 2.56 12.25 -47.32
N LEU A 453 1.29 11.82 -47.27
CA LEU A 453 0.45 11.69 -48.46
C LEU A 453 0.23 13.03 -49.16
N ARG A 454 -0.04 14.11 -48.41
CA ARG A 454 -0.24 15.45 -48.95
C ARG A 454 0.99 15.95 -49.68
N LYS A 455 2.18 15.78 -49.10
CA LYS A 455 3.46 16.08 -49.77
C LYS A 455 3.62 15.27 -51.04
N ARG A 456 3.33 13.97 -50.99
CA ARG A 456 3.40 13.09 -52.18
C ARG A 456 2.44 13.54 -53.29
N TYR A 457 1.18 13.80 -52.97
CA TYR A 457 0.18 14.21 -53.95
C TYR A 457 0.46 15.59 -54.52
N PHE A 458 0.92 16.55 -53.70
CA PHE A 458 1.31 17.86 -54.17
C PHE A 458 2.40 17.76 -55.25
N ASN A 459 3.47 17.01 -54.98
CA ASN A 459 4.56 16.85 -55.95
C ASN A 459 4.14 16.00 -57.16
N MET A 460 3.24 15.02 -56.98
CA MET A 460 2.66 14.28 -58.11
C MET A 460 1.83 15.19 -59.01
N MET A 461 1.08 16.15 -58.47
CA MET A 461 0.34 17.12 -59.27
C MET A 461 1.27 18.06 -60.05
N GLU A 462 2.38 18.51 -59.44
CA GLU A 462 3.38 19.29 -60.17
C GLU A 462 4.09 18.47 -61.26
N ASP A 463 4.41 17.21 -61.01
CA ASP A 463 4.96 16.31 -62.04
C ASP A 463 3.98 16.07 -63.20
N MET A 464 2.67 16.03 -62.92
CA MET A 464 1.63 15.88 -63.95
C MET A 464 1.53 17.10 -64.88
N LYS A 465 1.96 18.30 -64.45
CA LYS A 465 2.11 19.47 -65.33
C LYS A 465 3.31 19.36 -66.30
N GLY A 466 4.15 18.34 -66.14
CA GLY A 466 5.35 18.10 -66.94
C GLY A 466 6.63 18.29 -66.12
N LYS A 467 7.52 17.29 -66.19
CA LYS A 467 8.83 17.33 -65.51
C LYS A 467 9.78 18.38 -66.09
N ILE A 468 9.61 18.70 -67.36
CA ILE A 468 10.29 19.79 -68.05
C ILE A 468 9.19 20.66 -68.63
N ARG A 469 9.19 21.94 -68.24
CA ARG A 469 8.28 22.96 -68.75
C ARG A 469 9.09 24.07 -69.40
N VAL A 470 8.73 24.41 -70.63
CA VAL A 470 9.37 25.42 -71.47
C VAL A 470 8.39 26.57 -71.63
N TYR A 471 8.68 27.68 -70.95
CA TYR A 471 7.89 28.90 -71.06
C TYR A 471 8.56 29.86 -72.05
N CYS A 472 7.76 30.49 -72.90
CA CYS A 472 8.23 31.59 -73.74
C CYS A 472 7.86 32.92 -73.08
N ARG A 473 8.83 33.84 -73.00
CA ARG A 473 8.58 35.20 -72.55
C ARG A 473 9.39 36.19 -73.38
N TRP A 474 8.76 37.25 -73.86
CA TRP A 474 9.45 38.38 -74.47
C TRP A 474 9.21 39.66 -73.68
N ARG A 475 10.16 40.59 -73.79
CA ARG A 475 10.05 41.91 -73.17
C ARG A 475 9.30 42.87 -74.09
N PRO A 476 8.61 43.89 -73.54
CA PRO A 476 8.14 45.00 -74.36
C PRO A 476 9.31 45.76 -75.00
N LEU A 477 8.98 46.57 -76.00
CA LEU A 477 9.92 47.50 -76.64
C LEU A 477 10.50 48.46 -75.59
N SER A 478 11.81 48.70 -75.67
CA SER A 478 12.51 49.66 -74.81
C SER A 478 12.27 51.08 -75.30
N GLU A 479 12.48 52.07 -74.44
CA GLU A 479 12.32 53.50 -74.78
C GLU A 479 13.12 53.90 -76.03
N LYS A 480 14.32 53.34 -76.19
CA LYS A 480 15.17 53.57 -77.38
C LYS A 480 14.54 52.99 -78.64
N GLU A 481 14.04 51.77 -78.58
CA GLU A 481 13.40 51.09 -79.71
C GLU A 481 12.08 51.78 -80.12
N MET A 482 11.34 52.31 -79.13
CA MET A 482 10.16 53.14 -79.38
C MET A 482 10.52 54.47 -80.07
N LEU A 483 11.59 55.13 -79.62
CA LEU A 483 12.09 56.37 -80.23
C LEU A 483 12.56 56.13 -81.68
N GLU A 484 13.17 54.98 -81.93
CA GLU A 484 13.60 54.52 -83.25
C GLU A 484 12.45 53.96 -84.11
N LYS A 485 11.21 53.97 -83.60
CA LYS A 485 10.01 53.45 -84.28
C LYS A 485 10.14 51.99 -84.73
N GLN A 486 10.86 51.18 -83.95
CA GLN A 486 10.90 49.73 -84.15
C GLN A 486 9.50 49.12 -83.87
N LYS A 487 9.21 47.97 -84.50
CA LYS A 487 7.93 47.27 -84.38
C LYS A 487 8.11 45.97 -83.61
N ASP A 488 7.10 45.61 -82.82
CA ASP A 488 6.99 44.25 -82.31
C ASP A 488 6.68 43.31 -83.47
N VAL A 489 7.41 42.20 -83.54
CA VAL A 489 7.31 41.20 -84.61
C VAL A 489 6.78 39.87 -84.07
N ILE A 490 6.48 39.78 -82.78
CA ILE A 490 5.99 38.58 -82.11
C ILE A 490 4.52 38.80 -81.76
N ALA A 491 3.69 37.79 -82.02
CA ALA A 491 2.31 37.74 -81.58
C ALA A 491 2.04 36.47 -80.76
N ALA A 492 1.10 36.56 -79.81
CA ALA A 492 0.58 35.42 -79.07
C ALA A 492 -0.90 35.21 -79.48
N PRO A 493 -1.21 34.29 -80.41
CA PRO A 493 -2.60 33.98 -80.75
C PRO A 493 -3.39 33.39 -79.57
N ASP A 494 -2.70 32.67 -78.68
CA ASP A 494 -3.23 32.05 -77.47
C ASP A 494 -2.11 31.94 -76.41
N GLU A 495 -2.43 31.35 -75.25
CA GLU A 495 -1.52 31.20 -74.10
C GLU A 495 -0.38 30.18 -74.31
N PHE A 496 -0.35 29.45 -75.42
CA PHE A 496 0.59 28.36 -75.70
C PHE A 496 1.38 28.55 -76.98
N THR A 497 0.96 29.47 -77.85
CA THR A 497 1.48 29.63 -79.20
C THR A 497 2.13 30.99 -79.39
N VAL A 498 3.34 30.97 -79.93
CA VAL A 498 4.06 32.17 -80.38
C VAL A 498 4.12 32.19 -81.89
N GLU A 499 3.78 33.33 -82.47
CA GLU A 499 3.75 33.56 -83.90
C GLU A 499 4.72 34.67 -84.30
N HIS A 500 5.50 34.45 -85.37
CA HIS A 500 6.35 35.49 -85.96
C HIS A 500 6.33 35.43 -87.50
N PRO A 501 6.65 36.53 -88.20
CA PRO A 501 6.83 36.51 -89.66
C PRO A 501 7.92 35.52 -90.09
N TRP A 502 7.66 34.76 -91.15
CA TRP A 502 8.62 33.83 -91.74
C TRP A 502 8.56 33.92 -93.27
N LYS A 503 9.41 33.15 -93.95
CA LYS A 503 9.51 33.14 -95.42
C LYS A 503 8.11 32.95 -96.06
N ASP A 504 7.91 33.60 -97.20
CA ASP A 504 6.69 33.53 -98.02
C ASP A 504 5.42 34.18 -97.42
N ASP A 505 5.58 35.22 -96.58
CA ASP A 505 4.48 35.95 -95.91
C ASP A 505 3.55 35.07 -95.05
N LYS A 506 3.99 33.84 -94.76
CA LYS A 506 3.29 32.93 -93.86
C LYS A 506 3.88 33.06 -92.45
N PRO A 507 3.06 33.30 -91.42
CA PRO A 507 3.53 33.26 -90.06
C PRO A 507 4.01 31.85 -89.71
N LYS A 508 5.09 31.78 -88.92
CA LYS A 508 5.56 30.52 -88.32
C LYS A 508 5.20 30.51 -86.85
N GLN A 509 4.60 29.40 -86.42
CA GLN A 509 4.15 29.20 -85.06
C GLN A 509 5.05 28.23 -84.31
N HIS A 510 5.19 28.48 -83.01
CA HIS A 510 5.96 27.69 -82.06
C HIS A 510 5.11 27.46 -80.80
N GLN A 511 5.01 26.20 -80.36
CA GLN A 511 4.24 25.83 -79.17
C GLN A 511 5.15 25.71 -77.94
N PHE A 512 4.63 26.16 -76.81
CA PHE A 512 5.27 26.19 -75.49
C PHE A 512 4.27 25.76 -74.42
N ASP A 513 4.75 25.43 -73.23
CA ASP A 513 3.88 25.07 -72.10
C ASP A 513 3.11 26.29 -71.55
N HIS A 514 3.67 27.49 -71.72
CA HIS A 514 2.99 28.77 -71.53
C HIS A 514 3.75 29.90 -72.23
N VAL A 515 3.03 30.86 -72.77
CA VAL A 515 3.50 32.09 -73.40
C VAL A 515 3.14 33.30 -72.55
N PHE A 516 4.15 34.09 -72.17
CA PHE A 516 4.02 35.35 -71.46
C PHE A 516 4.42 36.50 -72.39
N ASP A 517 3.45 37.34 -72.74
CA ASP A 517 3.68 38.47 -73.63
C ASP A 517 4.36 39.65 -72.93
N GLY A 518 4.59 40.73 -73.68
CA GLY A 518 5.20 41.96 -73.16
C GLY A 518 4.36 42.69 -72.10
N SER A 519 3.09 42.33 -71.90
CA SER A 519 2.21 42.90 -70.89
C SER A 519 2.25 42.14 -69.55
N THR A 520 2.76 40.91 -69.56
CA THR A 520 2.79 40.03 -68.39
C THR A 520 3.76 40.54 -67.31
N THR A 521 3.24 40.70 -66.10
CA THR A 521 3.96 41.17 -64.91
C THR A 521 4.93 40.12 -64.33
N GLN A 522 5.80 40.53 -63.40
CA GLN A 522 6.70 39.60 -62.71
C GLN A 522 5.96 38.71 -61.71
N GLU A 523 4.88 39.23 -61.14
CA GLU A 523 3.95 38.56 -60.25
C GLU A 523 3.29 37.36 -60.95
N GLU A 524 2.70 37.60 -62.13
CA GLU A 524 2.01 36.57 -62.91
C GLU A 524 2.96 35.45 -63.32
N VAL A 525 4.17 35.79 -63.78
CA VAL A 525 5.20 34.79 -64.12
C VAL A 525 5.65 34.02 -62.87
N PHE A 526 5.64 34.64 -61.70
CA PHE A 526 6.03 33.96 -60.46
C PHE A 526 4.97 33.00 -59.94
N GLU A 527 3.66 33.32 -60.03
CA GLU A 527 2.58 32.48 -59.47
C GLU A 527 2.67 31.02 -59.94
N ASP A 528 3.02 30.82 -61.21
CA ASP A 528 3.10 29.46 -61.77
C ASP A 528 4.36 28.70 -61.31
N THR A 529 5.45 29.43 -61.06
CA THR A 529 6.71 28.88 -60.49
C THR A 529 6.68 28.77 -58.96
N ARG A 530 5.70 29.38 -58.29
CA ARG A 530 5.62 29.46 -56.83
C ARG A 530 5.50 28.08 -56.20
N TYR A 531 4.75 27.17 -56.83
CA TYR A 531 4.57 25.80 -56.34
C TYR A 531 5.88 24.99 -56.34
N LEU A 532 6.81 25.30 -57.25
CA LEU A 532 8.13 24.67 -57.27
C LEU A 532 8.98 25.01 -56.03
N VAL A 533 8.76 26.18 -55.41
CA VAL A 533 9.41 26.54 -54.14
C VAL A 533 8.99 25.57 -53.02
N GLN A 534 7.70 25.20 -52.99
CA GLN A 534 7.19 24.22 -52.03
C GLN A 534 7.77 22.82 -52.28
N SER A 535 7.92 22.41 -53.55
CA SER A 535 8.60 21.16 -53.93
C SER A 535 10.06 21.13 -53.46
N ALA A 536 10.78 22.25 -53.58
CA ALA A 536 12.15 22.37 -53.08
C ALA A 536 12.22 22.21 -51.55
N VAL A 537 11.27 22.80 -50.81
CA VAL A 537 11.16 22.63 -49.35
C VAL A 537 10.83 21.18 -48.96
N ASP A 538 10.04 20.49 -49.79
CA ASP A 538 9.71 19.08 -49.58
C ASP A 538 10.87 18.12 -49.91
N GLY A 539 12.01 18.64 -50.40
CA GLY A 539 13.23 17.87 -50.67
C GLY A 539 13.41 17.46 -52.13
N TYR A 540 12.66 18.03 -53.07
CA TYR A 540 12.81 17.77 -54.50
C TYR A 540 13.81 18.73 -55.14
N ASN A 541 14.53 18.24 -56.15
CA ASN A 541 15.43 19.06 -56.94
C ASN A 541 14.64 19.86 -57.97
N VAL A 542 14.74 21.19 -57.89
CA VAL A 542 14.06 22.12 -58.80
C VAL A 542 15.12 23.00 -59.46
N CYS A 543 14.98 23.23 -60.76
CA CYS A 543 15.82 24.15 -61.51
C CYS A 543 14.95 25.07 -62.37
N ILE A 544 15.19 26.37 -62.28
CA ILE A 544 14.61 27.38 -63.16
C ILE A 544 15.77 28.16 -63.76
N PHE A 545 15.83 28.25 -65.08
CA PHE A 545 16.82 29.03 -65.80
C PHE A 545 16.18 29.70 -67.01
N ALA A 546 16.73 30.83 -67.42
CA ALA A 546 16.27 31.57 -68.59
C ALA A 546 17.32 31.48 -69.71
N TYR A 547 16.87 31.24 -70.94
CA TYR A 547 17.71 31.14 -72.13
C TYR A 547 17.24 32.09 -73.24
N GLY A 548 18.15 32.57 -74.09
CA GLY A 548 17.86 33.54 -75.15
C GLY A 548 19.00 34.51 -75.44
N GLN A 549 18.85 35.34 -76.48
CA GLN A 549 19.86 36.31 -76.92
C GLN A 549 20.10 37.46 -75.92
N THR A 550 21.24 38.12 -75.98
CA THR A 550 21.51 39.31 -75.14
C THR A 550 20.45 40.39 -75.36
N GLY A 551 20.01 41.03 -74.28
CA GLY A 551 18.95 42.04 -74.33
C GLY A 551 17.52 41.49 -74.42
N SER A 552 17.31 40.17 -74.42
CA SER A 552 15.95 39.57 -74.50
C SER A 552 15.13 39.59 -73.19
N GLY A 553 15.67 40.15 -72.10
CA GLY A 553 14.95 40.22 -70.82
C GLY A 553 15.25 39.09 -69.81
N LYS A 554 16.17 38.15 -70.08
CA LYS A 554 16.53 37.06 -69.15
C LYS A 554 16.83 37.53 -67.71
N THR A 555 17.75 38.48 -67.56
CA THR A 555 18.15 39.01 -66.25
C THR A 555 16.97 39.71 -65.55
N PHE A 556 16.13 40.39 -66.32
CA PHE A 556 14.91 40.99 -65.80
C PHE A 556 13.95 39.89 -65.30
N THR A 557 13.70 38.81 -66.04
CA THR A 557 12.85 37.71 -65.55
C THR A 557 13.42 37.04 -64.30
N VAL A 558 14.72 36.76 -64.25
CA VAL A 558 15.34 36.01 -63.14
C VAL A 558 15.55 36.87 -61.88
N TYR A 559 16.02 38.11 -62.02
CA TYR A 559 16.34 38.98 -60.89
C TYR A 559 15.41 40.19 -60.78
N GLY A 560 14.99 40.74 -61.91
CA GLY A 560 14.11 41.91 -61.98
C GLY A 560 14.82 43.19 -61.56
N SER A 561 14.04 44.12 -61.01
CA SER A 561 14.52 45.37 -60.42
C SER A 561 13.99 45.53 -59.00
N ASP A 562 14.49 46.52 -58.25
CA ASP A 562 14.03 46.78 -56.88
C ASP A 562 12.53 47.05 -56.78
N ARG A 563 11.95 47.68 -57.82
CA ARG A 563 10.52 47.97 -57.89
C ARG A 563 9.71 46.77 -58.39
N ASN A 564 10.29 45.99 -59.31
CA ASN A 564 9.67 44.83 -59.95
C ASN A 564 10.57 43.61 -59.79
N PRO A 565 10.62 42.99 -58.60
CA PRO A 565 11.51 41.86 -58.34
C PRO A 565 11.17 40.68 -59.26
N GLY A 566 12.18 39.97 -59.73
CA GLY A 566 12.04 38.80 -60.60
C GLY A 566 11.82 37.51 -59.81
N LEU A 567 12.03 36.38 -60.48
CA LEU A 567 11.80 35.04 -59.90
C LEU A 567 12.64 34.76 -58.65
N THR A 568 13.94 35.07 -58.67
CA THR A 568 14.88 34.76 -57.58
C THR A 568 14.52 35.45 -56.26
N PRO A 569 14.37 36.79 -56.19
CA PRO A 569 13.97 37.45 -54.96
C PRO A 569 12.58 37.01 -54.46
N ARG A 570 11.62 36.77 -55.36
CA ARG A 570 10.28 36.26 -54.98
C ARG A 570 10.32 34.84 -54.44
N ALA A 571 11.05 33.94 -55.09
CA ALA A 571 11.25 32.57 -54.64
C ALA A 571 11.92 32.53 -53.26
N THR A 572 12.91 33.40 -53.04
CA THR A 572 13.59 33.55 -51.74
C THR A 572 12.62 34.05 -50.67
N ALA A 573 11.81 35.06 -50.97
CA ALA A 573 10.81 35.57 -50.03
C ALA A 573 9.74 34.52 -49.68
N GLU A 574 9.25 33.77 -50.68
CA GLU A 574 8.28 32.70 -50.48
C GLU A 574 8.88 31.54 -49.69
N LEU A 575 10.15 31.17 -49.96
CA LEU A 575 10.88 30.19 -49.16
C LEU A 575 10.82 30.59 -47.68
N PHE A 576 11.27 31.80 -47.32
CA PHE A 576 11.21 32.27 -45.93
C PHE A 576 9.80 32.35 -45.36
N LYS A 577 8.78 32.59 -46.18
CA LYS A 577 7.38 32.55 -45.76
C LYS A 577 6.94 31.14 -45.37
N VAL A 578 7.32 30.13 -46.17
CA VAL A 578 7.09 28.72 -45.86
C VAL A 578 7.86 28.33 -44.59
N LEU A 579 9.12 28.74 -44.45
CA LEU A 579 9.93 28.48 -43.25
C LEU A 579 9.28 29.04 -41.98
N ARG A 580 8.74 30.26 -42.02
CA ARG A 580 8.04 30.87 -40.87
C ARG A 580 6.75 30.13 -40.52
N ARG A 581 5.95 29.75 -41.53
CA ARG A 581 4.70 28.99 -41.34
C ARG A 581 4.96 27.66 -40.64
N ASP A 582 6.05 26.99 -40.99
CA ASP A 582 6.40 25.66 -40.50
C ASP A 582 7.54 25.70 -39.45
N SER A 583 7.76 26.85 -38.80
CA SER A 583 8.81 27.08 -37.80
C SER A 583 8.74 26.17 -36.57
N ASN A 584 7.53 25.76 -36.18
CA ASN A 584 7.34 24.80 -35.08
C ASN A 584 7.57 23.34 -35.50
N LYS A 585 7.80 23.07 -36.80
CA LYS A 585 7.93 21.72 -37.35
C LYS A 585 9.35 21.37 -37.77
N PHE A 586 10.16 22.36 -38.16
CA PHE A 586 11.50 22.13 -38.70
C PHE A 586 12.51 23.16 -38.19
N SER A 587 13.74 22.71 -37.95
CA SER A 587 14.89 23.59 -37.72
C SER A 587 15.54 23.91 -39.06
N PHE A 588 15.75 25.20 -39.34
CA PHE A 588 16.38 25.65 -40.58
C PHE A 588 17.72 26.33 -40.29
N SER A 589 18.73 26.05 -41.12
CA SER A 589 20.04 26.70 -41.05
C SER A 589 20.49 27.12 -42.46
N LEU A 590 20.81 28.39 -42.63
CA LEU A 590 21.48 28.90 -43.83
C LEU A 590 23.00 28.72 -43.62
N LYS A 591 23.70 28.10 -44.57
CA LYS A 591 25.16 27.94 -44.53
C LYS A 591 25.85 28.96 -45.42
#